data_AF-E4WW57-F1
#
_entry.id   AF-E4WW57-F1
#
_cell.length_a   1.000
_cell.length_b   1.000
_cell.length_c   1.000
_cell.angle_alpha   90.00
_cell.angle_beta   90.00
_cell.angle_gamma   90.00
#
_symmetry.space_group_name_H-M   'P 1'
#
loop_
_entity.id
_entity.type
_entity.pdbx_description
1 polymer ?
#
loop_
_entity_poly.entity_id
_entity_poly.type
_entity_poly.pdbx_seq_one_letter_code
_entity_poly.pdbx_strand_id
1 'polypeptide(L)'
;MKHADDLAKLAQTAATKVDGQDEVAKLRSMMMSLGLQNEDRDLQLGLEKELAVVCRPLLEKSGGMMVMEEVYCALNRARGSELVSPEEVYSAAKVISKTYPAAGLVFKKYDSGIAVLQDSSLSDTAVVDRLLALISEFPDGLSTENYSAKAGFSPVVAKEHLHMAEQKGEICRDDSSRGVKFFPNLFQLHSC
;
A
#
# COMPACT_ATOMS: atom_id res chain seq x y z
N MET A 1 -17.60 -6.82 18.18
CA MET A 1 -17.44 -7.30 16.79
C MET A 1 -18.42 -8.44 16.50
N LYS A 2 -18.30 -9.64 17.07
CA LYS A 2 -19.25 -10.76 16.82
C LYS A 2 -20.74 -10.42 16.98
N HIS A 3 -21.10 -9.67 18.03
CA HIS A 3 -22.48 -9.27 18.26
C HIS A 3 -23.04 -8.28 17.23
N ALA A 4 -22.19 -7.48 16.56
CA ALA A 4 -22.63 -6.55 15.52
C ALA A 4 -22.90 -7.30 14.21
N ASP A 5 -22.07 -8.29 13.88
CA ASP A 5 -22.26 -9.15 12.70
C ASP A 5 -23.52 -10.01 12.82
N ASP A 6 -23.80 -10.52 14.02
CA ASP A 6 -25.02 -11.30 14.29
C ASP A 6 -26.27 -10.42 14.17
N LEU A 7 -26.19 -9.15 14.61
CA LEU A 7 -27.27 -8.18 14.50
C LEU A 7 -27.55 -7.78 13.04
N ALA A 8 -26.50 -7.60 12.23
CA ALA A 8 -26.63 -7.31 10.80
C ALA A 8 -27.32 -8.46 10.03
N LYS A 9 -26.96 -9.71 10.34
CA LYS A 9 -27.59 -10.91 9.74
C LYS A 9 -29.06 -11.06 10.15
N LEU A 10 -29.38 -10.79 11.41
CA LEU A 10 -30.75 -10.77 11.90
C LEU A 10 -31.60 -9.69 11.20
N ALA A 11 -31.04 -8.49 11.04
CA ALA A 11 -31.71 -7.39 10.34
C ALA A 11 -32.01 -7.73 8.86
N GLN A 12 -31.07 -8.36 8.16
CA GLN A 12 -31.27 -8.83 6.77
C GLN A 12 -32.35 -9.93 6.66
N THR A 13 -32.38 -10.84 7.63
CA THR A 13 -33.39 -11.92 7.67
C THR A 13 -34.79 -11.39 8.00
N ALA A 14 -34.88 -10.28 8.75
CA ALA A 14 -36.13 -9.60 9.02
C ALA A 14 -36.61 -8.80 7.81
N ALA A 15 -35.72 -8.08 7.12
CA ALA A 15 -36.06 -7.27 5.94
C ALA A 15 -36.67 -8.09 4.79
N THR A 16 -36.26 -9.35 4.63
CA THR A 16 -36.82 -10.27 3.61
C THR A 16 -38.20 -10.83 3.97
N LYS A 17 -38.66 -10.66 5.22
CA LYS A 17 -39.94 -11.17 5.73
C LYS A 17 -41.02 -10.10 5.92
N VAL A 18 -40.70 -8.82 5.70
CA VAL A 18 -41.65 -7.71 5.86
C VAL A 18 -42.37 -7.46 4.53
N ASP A 19 -43.66 -7.78 4.49
CA ASP A 19 -44.56 -7.40 3.39
C ASP A 19 -45.16 -6.02 3.69
N GLY A 20 -44.55 -4.97 3.12
CA GLY A 20 -45.06 -3.60 3.21
C GLY A 20 -43.99 -2.57 2.87
N GLN A 21 -44.19 -1.82 1.77
CA GLN A 21 -43.21 -0.84 1.29
C GLN A 21 -42.89 0.26 2.32
N ASP A 22 -43.88 0.71 3.11
CA ASP A 22 -43.69 1.72 4.16
C ASP A 22 -42.90 1.20 5.37
N GLU A 23 -43.14 -0.05 5.77
CA GLU A 23 -42.42 -0.69 6.88
C GLU A 23 -40.97 -1.00 6.49
N VAL A 24 -40.75 -1.41 5.22
CA VAL A 24 -39.41 -1.55 4.65
C VAL A 24 -38.69 -0.21 4.58
N ALA A 25 -39.38 0.89 4.28
CA ALA A 25 -38.77 2.24 4.27
C ALA A 25 -38.36 2.70 5.67
N LYS A 26 -39.21 2.49 6.69
CA LYS A 26 -38.87 2.76 8.10
C LYS A 26 -37.71 1.90 8.58
N LEU A 27 -37.70 0.62 8.23
CA LEU A 27 -36.61 -0.29 8.57
C LEU A 27 -35.28 0.16 7.93
N ARG A 28 -35.29 0.58 6.66
CA ARG A 28 -34.12 1.16 5.99
C ARG A 28 -33.64 2.43 6.66
N SER A 29 -34.55 3.32 7.05
CA SER A 29 -34.22 4.56 7.79
C SER A 29 -33.58 4.25 9.15
N MET A 30 -34.09 3.26 9.88
CA MET A 30 -33.50 2.82 11.16
C MET A 30 -32.14 2.17 10.96
N MET A 31 -31.96 1.34 9.93
CA MET A 31 -30.66 0.74 9.60
C MET A 31 -29.61 1.80 9.24
N MET A 32 -30.00 2.81 8.45
CA MET A 32 -29.15 3.98 8.15
C MET A 32 -28.77 4.76 9.41
N SER A 33 -29.72 5.00 10.33
CA SER A 33 -29.46 5.68 11.60
C SER A 33 -28.55 4.89 12.54
N LEU A 34 -28.49 3.55 12.38
CA LEU A 34 -27.62 2.65 13.14
C LEU A 34 -26.25 2.45 12.48
N GLY A 35 -26.00 3.07 11.32
CA GLY A 35 -24.78 2.88 10.54
C GLY A 35 -24.69 1.51 9.84
N LEU A 36 -25.80 0.75 9.81
CA LEU A 36 -25.92 -0.49 9.06
C LEU A 36 -26.31 -0.13 7.62
N GLN A 37 -25.35 0.37 6.85
CA GLN A 37 -25.58 0.64 5.43
C GLN A 37 -25.76 -0.70 4.69
N ASN A 38 -26.87 -0.83 3.97
CA ASN A 38 -26.96 -1.84 2.92
C ASN A 38 -26.07 -1.34 1.79
N GLU A 39 -24.99 -2.05 1.54
CA GLU A 39 -24.12 -1.79 0.40
C GLU A 39 -24.88 -2.16 -0.87
N ASP A 40 -25.66 -1.22 -1.41
CA ASP A 40 -26.09 -1.26 -2.81
C ASP A 40 -24.83 -1.05 -3.69
N ARG A 41 -24.06 -2.13 -3.86
CA ARG A 41 -22.72 -2.21 -4.48
C ARG A 41 -22.68 -1.99 -6.01
N ASP A 42 -23.76 -1.52 -6.64
CA ASP A 42 -23.90 -1.62 -8.10
C ASP A 42 -23.59 -0.33 -8.90
N LEU A 43 -23.32 0.81 -8.24
CA LEU A 43 -22.81 2.02 -8.94
C LEU A 43 -21.51 2.59 -8.37
N GLN A 44 -20.97 2.03 -7.29
CA GLN A 44 -19.70 2.46 -6.74
C GLN A 44 -18.58 1.76 -7.51
N LEU A 45 -17.71 2.52 -8.18
CA LEU A 45 -16.42 1.99 -8.63
C LEU A 45 -15.80 1.25 -7.43
N GLY A 46 -15.51 -0.05 -7.60
CA GLY A 46 -14.86 -0.82 -6.54
C GLY A 46 -13.64 -0.08 -6.02
N LEU A 47 -13.45 -0.09 -4.70
CA LEU A 47 -12.39 0.65 -4.00
C LEU A 47 -11.01 0.42 -4.64
N GLU A 48 -10.78 -0.77 -5.18
CA GLU A 48 -9.57 -1.17 -5.92
C GLU A 48 -9.36 -0.34 -7.19
N LYS A 49 -10.42 -0.09 -7.96
CA LYS A 49 -10.34 0.69 -9.20
C LYS A 49 -10.10 2.17 -8.91
N GLU A 50 -10.77 2.70 -7.89
CA GLU A 50 -10.53 4.08 -7.45
C GLU A 50 -9.10 4.25 -6.93
N LEU A 51 -8.64 3.31 -6.10
CA LEU A 51 -7.27 3.27 -5.60
C LEU A 51 -6.28 3.25 -6.76
N ALA A 52 -6.52 2.44 -7.80
CA ALA A 52 -5.67 2.43 -8.98
C ALA A 52 -5.64 3.78 -9.72
N VAL A 53 -6.79 4.42 -9.93
CA VAL A 53 -6.88 5.71 -10.63
C VAL A 53 -6.13 6.81 -9.86
N VAL A 54 -6.28 6.85 -8.53
CA VAL A 54 -5.64 7.87 -7.69
C VAL A 54 -4.14 7.60 -7.53
N CYS A 55 -3.73 6.35 -7.35
CA CYS A 55 -2.34 6.01 -7.03
C CYS A 55 -1.43 5.97 -8.27
N ARG A 56 -1.94 5.63 -9.46
CA ARG A 56 -1.13 5.54 -10.68
C ARG A 56 -0.26 6.78 -10.95
N PRO A 57 -0.82 8.01 -11.02
CA PRO A 57 -0.01 9.21 -11.27
C PRO A 57 0.94 9.56 -10.11
N LEU A 58 0.66 9.10 -8.88
CA LEU A 58 1.50 9.34 -7.72
C LEU A 58 2.67 8.35 -7.66
N LEU A 59 2.45 7.10 -8.06
CA LEU A 59 3.49 6.08 -8.18
C LEU A 59 4.51 6.46 -9.25
N GLU A 60 4.06 6.97 -10.40
CA GLU A 60 4.96 7.45 -11.46
C GLU A 60 5.89 8.58 -10.98
N LYS A 61 5.43 9.41 -10.05
CA LYS A 61 6.24 10.47 -9.44
C LYS A 61 7.13 9.99 -8.29
N SER A 62 6.74 8.90 -7.63
CA SER A 62 7.40 8.38 -6.41
C SER A 62 8.31 7.17 -6.69
N GLY A 63 8.86 7.08 -7.90
CA GLY A 63 9.76 5.99 -8.30
C GLY A 63 9.09 4.62 -8.47
N GLY A 64 7.76 4.54 -8.42
CA GLY A 64 6.98 3.32 -8.61
C GLY A 64 6.60 2.57 -7.32
N MET A 65 6.82 3.15 -6.14
CA MET A 65 6.33 2.62 -4.86
C MET A 65 5.77 3.71 -3.96
N MET A 66 4.77 3.38 -3.15
CA MET A 66 4.19 4.25 -2.15
C MET A 66 3.85 3.46 -0.88
N VAL A 67 4.02 4.07 0.29
CA VAL A 67 3.61 3.45 1.55
C VAL A 67 2.09 3.50 1.70
N MET A 68 1.51 2.52 2.40
CA MET A 68 0.06 2.44 2.55
C MET A 68 -0.57 3.66 3.23
N GLU A 69 0.19 4.36 4.09
CA GLU A 69 -0.23 5.62 4.72
C GLU A 69 -0.41 6.75 3.69
N GLU A 70 0.49 6.83 2.71
CA GLU A 70 0.40 7.79 1.60
C GLU A 70 -0.77 7.44 0.68
N VAL A 71 -0.97 6.15 0.40
CA VAL A 71 -2.12 5.64 -0.37
C VAL A 71 -3.44 6.00 0.31
N TYR A 72 -3.56 5.73 1.61
CA TYR A 72 -4.72 6.09 2.41
C TYR A 72 -5.00 7.59 2.36
N CYS A 73 -3.97 8.41 2.58
CA CYS A 73 -4.10 9.86 2.54
C CYS A 73 -4.47 10.37 1.14
N ALA A 74 -3.89 9.81 0.08
CA ALA A 74 -4.16 10.21 -1.29
C ALA A 74 -5.62 9.93 -1.67
N LEU A 75 -6.11 8.74 -1.33
CA LEU A 75 -7.49 8.34 -1.61
C LEU A 75 -8.49 9.24 -0.88
N ASN A 76 -8.31 9.45 0.42
CA ASN A 76 -9.23 10.28 1.20
C ASN A 76 -9.18 11.76 0.80
N ARG A 77 -8.02 12.26 0.35
CA ARG A 77 -7.92 13.61 -0.25
C ARG A 77 -8.67 13.70 -1.57
N ALA A 78 -8.67 12.64 -2.39
CA ALA A 78 -9.43 12.61 -3.64
C ALA A 78 -10.96 12.54 -3.40
N ARG A 79 -11.39 11.86 -2.35
CA ARG A 79 -12.82 11.70 -2.00
C ARG A 79 -13.47 12.90 -1.31
N GLY A 80 -12.73 13.63 -0.46
CA GLY A 80 -13.22 14.82 0.24
C GLY A 80 -14.18 14.55 1.41
N SER A 81 -15.39 14.05 1.14
CA SER A 81 -16.45 13.86 2.15
C SER A 81 -16.80 12.41 2.47
N GLU A 82 -16.55 11.47 1.56
CA GLU A 82 -16.85 10.04 1.73
C GLU A 82 -15.61 9.23 2.12
N LEU A 83 -15.10 9.51 3.33
CA LEU A 83 -13.84 8.93 3.80
C LEU A 83 -13.91 7.41 3.95
N VAL A 84 -12.82 6.76 3.60
CA VAL A 84 -12.58 5.33 3.79
C VAL A 84 -11.75 5.12 5.05
N SER A 85 -11.95 4.00 5.74
CA SER A 85 -11.10 3.60 6.86
C SER A 85 -9.76 3.01 6.39
N PRO A 86 -8.69 3.05 7.22
CA PRO A 86 -7.41 2.44 6.86
C PRO A 86 -7.51 0.93 6.57
N GLU A 87 -8.39 0.21 7.28
CA GLU A 87 -8.56 -1.24 7.12
C GLU A 87 -9.18 -1.61 5.76
N GLU A 88 -10.13 -0.83 5.27
CA GLU A 88 -10.74 -1.00 3.95
C GLU A 88 -9.73 -0.75 2.84
N VAL A 89 -8.94 0.34 2.93
CA VAL A 89 -7.88 0.64 1.96
C VAL A 89 -6.83 -0.48 1.93
N TYR A 90 -6.42 -0.96 3.10
CA TYR A 90 -5.47 -2.07 3.20
C TYR A 90 -6.02 -3.37 2.61
N SER A 91 -7.29 -3.68 2.88
CA SER A 91 -7.95 -4.88 2.38
C SER A 91 -8.11 -4.85 0.86
N ALA A 92 -8.52 -3.69 0.30
CA ALA A 92 -8.62 -3.48 -1.15
C ALA A 92 -7.25 -3.57 -1.82
N ALA A 93 -6.22 -2.91 -1.26
CA ALA A 93 -4.86 -2.99 -1.80
C ALA A 93 -4.34 -4.43 -1.84
N LYS A 94 -4.61 -5.25 -0.81
CA LYS A 94 -4.16 -6.64 -0.76
C LYS A 94 -4.71 -7.52 -1.89
N VAL A 95 -5.91 -7.22 -2.40
CA VAL A 95 -6.56 -7.99 -3.47
C VAL A 95 -6.49 -7.31 -4.84
N ILE A 96 -5.91 -6.11 -4.94
CA ILE A 96 -5.91 -5.29 -6.16
C ILE A 96 -5.34 -6.02 -7.38
N SER A 97 -4.30 -6.83 -7.19
CA SER A 97 -3.67 -7.60 -8.28
C SER A 97 -4.60 -8.69 -8.84
N LYS A 98 -5.57 -9.17 -8.04
CA LYS A 98 -6.56 -10.18 -8.44
C LYS A 98 -7.82 -9.54 -8.99
N THR A 99 -8.34 -8.52 -8.31
CA THR A 99 -9.61 -7.86 -8.65
C THR A 99 -9.47 -6.94 -9.86
N TYR A 100 -8.34 -6.24 -9.97
CA TYR A 100 -8.11 -5.26 -11.02
C TYR A 100 -6.68 -5.35 -11.61
N PRO A 101 -6.34 -6.48 -12.26
CA PRO A 101 -4.99 -6.74 -12.79
C PRO A 101 -4.55 -5.71 -13.83
N ALA A 102 -5.50 -5.10 -14.56
CA ALA A 102 -5.23 -4.07 -15.55
C ALA A 102 -4.55 -2.81 -14.98
N ALA A 103 -4.62 -2.58 -13.65
CA ALA A 103 -3.93 -1.47 -13.02
C ALA A 103 -2.40 -1.67 -12.92
N GLY A 104 -1.91 -2.92 -13.03
CA GLY A 104 -0.49 -3.21 -12.87
C GLY A 104 0.04 -2.84 -11.49
N LEU A 105 -0.77 -2.99 -10.44
CA LEU A 105 -0.42 -2.67 -9.05
C LEU A 105 -0.33 -3.93 -8.20
N VAL A 106 0.64 -3.95 -7.31
CA VAL A 106 0.92 -5.08 -6.42
C VAL A 106 1.09 -4.57 -5.00
N PHE A 107 0.39 -5.21 -4.07
CA PHE A 107 0.60 -5.01 -2.65
C PHE A 107 1.78 -5.85 -2.18
N LYS A 108 2.70 -5.22 -1.45
CA LYS A 108 3.86 -5.88 -0.84
C LYS A 108 3.97 -5.48 0.63
N LYS A 109 4.38 -6.42 1.47
CA LYS A 109 4.70 -6.18 2.87
C LYS A 109 6.14 -6.61 3.14
N TYR A 110 6.92 -5.71 3.72
CA TYR A 110 8.29 -5.97 4.14
C TYR A 110 8.34 -6.63 5.53
N ASP A 111 9.46 -7.26 5.87
CA ASP A 111 9.66 -7.94 7.16
C ASP A 111 9.63 -6.99 8.36
N SER A 112 9.98 -5.72 8.14
CA SER A 112 9.80 -4.62 9.09
C SER A 112 8.33 -4.38 9.47
N GLY A 113 7.39 -4.91 8.69
CA GLY A 113 5.95 -4.68 8.83
C GLY A 113 5.42 -3.56 7.93
N ILE A 114 6.29 -2.77 7.29
CA ILE A 114 5.90 -1.71 6.36
C ILE A 114 5.20 -2.32 5.16
N ALA A 115 4.00 -1.80 4.87
CA ALA A 115 3.21 -2.20 3.71
C ALA A 115 3.29 -1.12 2.64
N VAL A 116 3.48 -1.56 1.40
CA VAL A 116 3.60 -0.69 0.24
C VAL A 116 2.70 -1.16 -0.89
N LEU A 117 2.31 -0.20 -1.71
CA LEU A 117 1.76 -0.43 -3.02
C LEU A 117 2.85 -0.10 -4.05
N GLN A 118 3.12 -1.03 -4.95
CA GLN A 118 4.15 -0.87 -5.97
C GLN A 118 3.63 -1.19 -7.36
N ASP A 119 4.27 -0.62 -8.38
CA ASP A 119 4.04 -1.04 -9.76
C ASP A 119 4.53 -2.48 -9.97
N SER A 120 3.74 -3.27 -10.70
CA SER A 120 4.05 -4.67 -11.04
C SER A 120 5.37 -4.86 -11.81
N SER A 121 5.85 -3.84 -12.51
CA SER A 121 7.13 -3.83 -13.22
C SER A 121 8.34 -3.77 -12.29
N LEU A 122 8.15 -3.38 -11.03
CA LEU A 122 9.23 -3.14 -10.08
C LEU A 122 9.49 -4.38 -9.22
N SER A 123 10.27 -5.31 -9.76
CA SER A 123 10.73 -6.49 -9.03
C SER A 123 11.83 -6.14 -8.03
N ASP A 124 11.98 -6.97 -6.99
CA ASP A 124 13.04 -6.84 -6.00
C ASP A 124 14.44 -6.88 -6.62
N THR A 125 14.62 -7.67 -7.68
CA THR A 125 15.89 -7.71 -8.43
C THR A 125 16.14 -6.39 -9.15
N ALA A 126 15.14 -5.85 -9.86
CA ALA A 126 15.26 -4.58 -10.56
C ALA A 126 15.54 -3.41 -9.62
N VAL A 127 14.99 -3.44 -8.39
CA VAL A 127 15.29 -2.45 -7.35
C VAL A 127 16.74 -2.53 -6.90
N VAL A 128 17.24 -3.74 -6.65
CA VAL A 128 18.64 -3.97 -6.26
C VAL A 128 19.60 -3.55 -7.36
N ASP A 129 19.33 -3.91 -8.62
CA ASP A 129 20.17 -3.54 -9.76
C ASP A 129 20.27 -2.01 -9.90
N ARG A 130 19.14 -1.31 -9.79
CA ARG A 130 19.11 0.17 -9.80
C ARG A 130 19.86 0.77 -8.61
N LEU A 131 19.73 0.15 -7.44
CA LEU A 131 20.43 0.57 -6.23
C LEU A 131 21.95 0.43 -6.39
N LEU A 132 22.43 -0.70 -6.90
CA LEU A 132 23.87 -0.93 -7.16
C LEU A 132 24.42 0.05 -8.20
N ALA A 133 23.68 0.29 -9.28
CA ALA A 133 24.03 1.30 -10.26
C ALA A 133 24.16 2.68 -9.60
N LEU A 134 23.21 3.06 -8.74
CA LEU A 134 23.29 4.34 -8.03
C LEU A 134 24.45 4.39 -7.05
N ILE A 135 24.71 3.33 -6.27
CA ILE A 135 25.85 3.28 -5.34
C ILE A 135 27.17 3.53 -6.07
N SER A 136 27.32 3.04 -7.31
CA SER A 136 28.52 3.27 -8.10
C SER A 136 28.77 4.74 -8.46
N GLU A 137 27.73 5.58 -8.44
CA GLU A 137 27.84 7.04 -8.64
C GLU A 137 28.32 7.79 -7.37
N PHE A 138 28.36 7.12 -6.22
CA PHE A 138 28.75 7.71 -4.93
C PHE A 138 30.01 7.03 -4.36
N PRO A 139 31.22 7.49 -4.74
CA PRO A 139 32.48 6.92 -4.26
C PRO A 139 32.63 6.95 -2.74
N ASP A 140 32.08 7.98 -2.09
CA ASP A 140 32.13 8.16 -0.64
C ASP A 140 31.04 7.38 0.11
N GLY A 141 30.27 6.52 -0.58
CA GLY A 141 29.17 5.73 -0.04
C GLY A 141 27.82 6.43 -0.15
N LEU A 142 26.78 5.63 -0.38
CA LEU A 142 25.40 6.11 -0.53
C LEU A 142 24.72 6.22 0.84
N SER A 143 24.14 7.37 1.14
CA SER A 143 23.28 7.55 2.32
C SER A 143 21.81 7.26 1.99
N THR A 144 21.00 6.98 3.01
CA THR A 144 19.56 6.73 2.83
C THR A 144 18.84 7.94 2.23
N GLU A 145 19.23 9.15 2.63
CA GLU A 145 18.67 10.41 2.16
C GLU A 145 19.01 10.65 0.69
N ASN A 146 20.27 10.41 0.30
CA ASN A 146 20.70 10.53 -1.09
C ASN A 146 19.98 9.50 -1.97
N TYR A 147 19.83 8.27 -1.47
CA TYR A 147 19.09 7.23 -2.18
C TYR A 147 17.62 7.62 -2.39
N SER A 148 16.93 8.03 -1.31
CA SER A 148 15.55 8.51 -1.37
C SER A 148 15.37 9.66 -2.36
N ALA A 149 16.25 10.67 -2.30
CA ALA A 149 16.17 11.84 -3.17
C ALA A 149 16.42 11.50 -4.66
N LYS A 150 17.39 10.62 -4.95
CA LYS A 150 17.73 10.23 -6.33
C LYS A 150 16.72 9.27 -6.94
N ALA A 151 16.22 8.34 -6.14
CA ALA A 151 15.28 7.31 -6.62
C ALA A 151 13.81 7.77 -6.58
N GLY A 152 13.51 8.86 -5.87
CA GLY A 152 12.15 9.40 -5.74
C GLY A 152 11.27 8.64 -4.75
N PHE A 153 11.85 7.74 -3.94
CA PHE A 153 11.13 7.00 -2.91
C PHE A 153 11.03 7.79 -1.61
N SER A 154 10.01 7.49 -0.80
CA SER A 154 10.00 7.97 0.58
C SER A 154 11.20 7.41 1.37
N PRO A 155 11.73 8.12 2.38
CA PRO A 155 12.87 7.66 3.17
C PRO A 155 12.64 6.30 3.84
N VAL A 156 11.38 6.00 4.17
CA VAL A 156 10.96 4.73 4.76
C VAL A 156 11.17 3.59 3.76
N VAL A 157 10.67 3.74 2.53
CA VAL A 157 10.86 2.74 1.46
C VAL A 157 12.33 2.60 1.08
N ALA A 158 13.06 3.72 1.02
CA ALA A 158 14.49 3.74 0.74
C ALA A 158 15.27 2.87 1.75
N LYS A 159 14.93 2.97 3.04
CA LYS A 159 15.54 2.15 4.10
C LYS A 159 15.21 0.67 3.95
N GLU A 160 13.99 0.32 3.57
CA GLU A 160 13.60 -1.08 3.33
C GLU A 160 14.36 -1.70 2.15
N HIS A 161 14.58 -0.94 1.07
CA HIS A 161 15.37 -1.41 -0.06
C HIS A 161 16.83 -1.63 0.31
N LEU A 162 17.44 -0.70 1.06
CA LEU A 162 18.81 -0.85 1.55
C LEU A 162 18.92 -2.06 2.48
N HIS A 163 17.96 -2.24 3.39
CA HIS A 163 17.94 -3.39 4.28
C HIS A 163 17.78 -4.71 3.51
N MET A 164 16.88 -4.76 2.52
CA MET A 164 16.68 -5.92 1.66
C MET A 164 17.94 -6.27 0.86
N ALA A 165 18.64 -5.28 0.31
CA ALA A 165 19.89 -5.48 -0.42
C ALA A 165 21.03 -5.94 0.51
N GLU A 166 21.11 -5.40 1.72
CA GLU A 166 22.06 -5.80 2.76
C GLU A 166 21.82 -7.25 3.19
N GLN A 167 20.57 -7.66 3.41
CA GLN A 167 20.21 -9.04 3.75
C GLN A 167 20.56 -10.05 2.65
N LYS A 168 20.46 -9.65 1.38
CA LYS A 168 20.93 -10.46 0.23
C LYS A 168 22.45 -10.49 0.12
N GLY A 169 23.14 -9.61 0.83
CA GLY A 169 24.59 -9.47 0.80
C GLY A 169 25.11 -8.76 -0.44
N GLU A 170 24.27 -8.05 -1.19
CA GLU A 170 24.67 -7.29 -2.38
C GLU A 170 25.42 -6.00 -2.01
N ILE A 171 25.06 -5.44 -0.85
CA ILE A 171 25.67 -4.22 -0.29
C ILE A 171 26.14 -4.47 1.14
N CYS A 172 27.10 -3.66 1.58
CA CYS A 172 27.56 -3.63 2.96
C CYS A 172 27.34 -2.24 3.57
N ARG A 173 27.17 -2.23 4.89
CA ARG A 173 26.92 -1.03 5.68
C ARG A 173 28.17 -0.62 6.44
N ASP A 174 28.53 0.65 6.34
CA ASP A 174 29.50 1.33 7.19
C ASP A 174 28.75 2.23 8.17
N ASP A 175 28.81 1.89 9.46
CA ASP A 175 28.18 2.66 10.54
C ASP A 175 29.26 3.38 11.34
N SER A 176 29.27 4.70 11.26
CA SER A 176 30.29 5.56 11.86
C SER A 176 29.65 6.73 12.59
N SER A 177 30.46 7.51 13.31
CA SER A 177 30.02 8.76 13.93
C SER A 177 29.50 9.81 12.94
N ARG A 178 29.77 9.62 11.64
CA ARG A 178 29.28 10.48 10.54
C ARG A 178 27.94 10.00 9.96
N GLY A 179 27.37 8.92 10.50
CA GLY A 179 26.15 8.29 10.03
C GLY A 179 26.42 7.00 9.26
N VAL A 180 25.33 6.43 8.75
CA VAL A 180 25.30 5.16 8.05
C VAL A 180 25.44 5.37 6.55
N LYS A 181 26.41 4.69 5.95
CA LYS A 181 26.62 4.67 4.50
C LYS A 181 26.63 3.25 3.96
N PHE A 182 26.25 3.11 2.70
CA PHE A 182 26.18 1.83 2.00
C PHE A 182 27.14 1.79 0.82
N PHE A 183 27.78 0.65 0.64
CA PHE A 183 28.77 0.37 -0.39
C PHE A 183 28.48 -0.98 -1.07
N PRO A 184 29.00 -1.23 -2.29
CA PRO A 184 28.90 -2.54 -2.91
C PRO A 184 29.64 -3.56 -2.05
N ASN A 185 29.09 -4.78 -1.92
CA ASN A 185 29.72 -5.80 -1.08
C ASN A 185 30.94 -6.43 -1.77
N LEU A 186 32.12 -5.86 -1.56
CA LEU A 186 33.38 -6.42 -2.08
C LEU A 186 33.85 -7.66 -1.30
N PHE A 187 33.31 -7.94 -0.12
CA PHE A 187 33.73 -9.11 0.68
C PHE A 187 33.26 -10.43 0.06
N GLN A 188 32.13 -10.43 -0.64
CA GLN A 188 31.65 -11.62 -1.35
C GLN A 188 32.53 -11.98 -2.55
N LEU A 189 33.16 -11.00 -3.20
CA LEU A 189 34.08 -11.25 -4.33
C LEU A 189 35.39 -11.93 -3.90
N HIS A 190 35.72 -11.90 -2.61
CA HIS A 190 36.95 -12.47 -2.04
C HIS A 190 36.73 -13.77 -1.28
N SER A 191 35.56 -14.41 -1.40
CA SER A 191 35.31 -15.74 -0.85
C SER A 191 35.96 -16.82 -1.74
N CYS A 192 37.28 -16.93 -1.66
CA CYS A 192 38.08 -18.07 -2.15
C CYS A 192 38.68 -18.83 -0.96
#